data_AF-A0A8T5GJU5-F1
#
_entry.id   AF-A0A8T5GJU5-F1
#
_cell.length_a   1.000
_cell.length_b   1.000
_cell.length_c   1.000
_cell.angle_alpha   90.00
_cell.angle_beta   90.00
_cell.angle_gamma   90.00
#
_symmetry.space_group_name_H-M   'P 1'
#
loop_
_entity.id
_entity.type
_entity.pdbx_description
1 polymer ?
#
loop_
_entity_poly.entity_id
_entity_poly.type
_entity_poly.pdbx_seq_one_letter_code
_entity_poly.pdbx_strand_id
1 'polypeptide(L)'
;MSNTRADDIVLAGSAPSASTARDPIAHVHRGTSFIVLVDAGIVVYLLATMLLATNLVSQSTSTTIIIAAAIVALSIYSSYRQRRQWAYWPAVGLLVTASLMFGFLAFLNLLSVLIGGSLSGLLFVFLMGWAAFGSGRRALFHWHPVYRSGYSSDSFNPLADLEEGEMLAACPSCLAVLAIRPLMLGNNDRCPHCSSLLVNERLYGKYQIADGLNQSSEPQLNEHVSQGHEEE
;
A
#
# COMPACT_ATOMS: atom_id res chain seq x y z
N MET A 1 -19.02 8.24 25.68
CA MET A 1 -18.24 7.66 24.57
C MET A 1 -17.18 8.68 24.18
N SER A 2 -15.96 8.51 24.68
CA SER A 2 -14.81 9.37 24.38
C SER A 2 -14.35 9.07 22.96
N ASN A 3 -14.38 10.06 22.08
CA ASN A 3 -13.74 9.97 20.76
C ASN A 3 -12.24 10.19 20.98
N THR A 4 -11.48 9.11 21.10
CA THR A 4 -10.03 9.13 21.30
C THR A 4 -9.38 9.53 19.98
N ARG A 5 -8.80 10.74 19.91
CA ARG A 5 -8.07 11.25 18.73
C ARG A 5 -6.82 10.43 18.37
N ALA A 6 -6.41 9.49 19.23
CA ALA A 6 -5.29 8.58 19.01
C ALA A 6 -5.61 7.42 18.05
N ASP A 7 -6.90 7.19 17.75
CA ASP A 7 -7.35 6.13 16.84
C ASP A 7 -7.27 6.54 15.35
N ASP A 8 -6.89 7.80 15.09
CA ASP A 8 -6.71 8.33 13.74
C ASP A 8 -5.30 8.01 13.25
N ILE A 9 -5.20 6.95 12.45
CA ILE A 9 -4.06 6.71 11.58
C ILE A 9 -3.98 7.78 10.48
N VAL A 10 -3.33 8.89 10.80
CA VAL A 10 -3.24 10.04 9.90
C VAL A 10 -2.12 9.79 8.88
N LEU A 11 -2.46 9.83 7.58
CA LEU A 11 -1.43 9.94 6.53
C LEU A 11 -0.66 11.22 6.81
N ALA A 12 0.67 11.13 6.99
CA ALA A 12 1.48 12.28 7.38
C ALA A 12 1.19 13.48 6.45
N GLY A 13 0.61 14.55 7.02
CA GLY A 13 0.21 15.76 6.28
C GLY A 13 -1.25 15.88 5.83
N SER A 14 -2.13 14.93 6.16
CA SER A 14 -3.57 15.02 5.90
C SER A 14 -4.35 15.38 7.16
N ALA A 15 -5.49 16.07 7.02
CA ALA A 15 -6.39 16.29 8.15
C ALA A 15 -7.08 14.96 8.51
N PRO A 16 -7.19 14.61 9.81
CA PRO A 16 -7.81 13.37 10.24
C PRO A 16 -9.27 13.30 9.75
N SER A 17 -9.60 12.21 9.06
CA SER A 17 -10.98 11.86 8.70
C SER A 17 -11.35 10.59 9.44
N ALA A 18 -12.46 10.61 10.17
CA ALA A 18 -13.03 9.45 10.88
C ALA A 18 -13.23 8.20 9.99
N SER A 19 -13.24 8.36 8.66
CA SER A 19 -13.29 7.26 7.70
C SER A 19 -11.96 6.52 7.52
N THR A 20 -10.83 7.19 7.77
CA THR A 20 -9.48 6.61 7.66
C THR A 20 -9.14 5.82 8.93
N ALA A 21 -9.59 6.28 10.10
CA ALA A 21 -9.42 5.62 11.41
C ALA A 21 -9.87 4.15 11.44
N ARG A 22 -10.90 3.79 10.67
CA ARG A 22 -11.51 2.46 10.73
C ARG A 22 -10.77 1.40 9.90
N ASP A 23 -9.96 1.81 8.92
CA ASP A 23 -9.24 0.88 8.04
C ASP A 23 -8.04 1.54 7.31
N PRO A 24 -6.82 1.48 7.88
CA PRO A 24 -5.60 2.01 7.25
C PRO A 24 -5.35 1.50 5.85
N ILE A 25 -5.76 0.26 5.66
CA ILE A 25 -5.38 -0.55 4.53
C ILE A 25 -6.46 -0.44 3.45
N ALA A 26 -7.62 0.16 3.72
CA ALA A 26 -8.70 0.37 2.75
C ALA A 26 -8.21 1.04 1.46
N HIS A 27 -7.44 2.12 1.59
CA HIS A 27 -6.98 2.87 0.42
C HIS A 27 -5.99 2.03 -0.42
N VAL A 28 -5.06 1.34 0.24
CA VAL A 28 -4.09 0.43 -0.40
C VAL A 28 -4.82 -0.74 -1.05
N HIS A 29 -5.71 -1.40 -0.31
CA HIS A 29 -6.50 -2.56 -0.74
C HIS A 29 -7.40 -2.22 -1.93
N ARG A 30 -8.03 -1.05 -1.96
CA ARG A 30 -8.82 -0.60 -3.11
C ARG A 30 -7.95 -0.38 -4.35
N GLY A 31 -6.77 0.23 -4.17
CA GLY A 31 -5.77 0.37 -5.22
C GLY A 31 -5.32 -0.99 -5.74
N THR A 32 -4.80 -1.86 -4.86
CA THR A 32 -4.29 -3.19 -5.22
C THR A 32 -5.36 -4.09 -5.83
N SER A 33 -6.61 -4.03 -5.36
CA SER A 33 -7.72 -4.80 -5.93
C SER A 33 -7.99 -4.45 -7.40
N PHE A 34 -7.94 -3.17 -7.76
CA PHE A 34 -8.09 -2.75 -9.16
C PHE A 34 -6.94 -3.26 -10.02
N ILE A 35 -5.72 -3.19 -9.50
CA ILE A 35 -4.51 -3.67 -10.20
C ILE A 35 -4.56 -5.18 -10.40
N VAL A 36 -4.98 -5.94 -9.38
CA VAL A 36 -5.16 -7.40 -9.49
C VAL A 36 -6.16 -7.75 -10.60
N LEU A 37 -7.23 -6.98 -10.79
CA LEU A 37 -8.16 -7.18 -11.91
C LEU A 37 -7.47 -6.99 -13.27
N VAL A 38 -6.72 -5.91 -13.41
CA VAL A 38 -6.04 -5.57 -14.67
C VAL A 38 -4.98 -6.62 -14.99
N ASP A 39 -4.11 -6.95 -14.02
CA ASP A 39 -3.06 -7.96 -14.17
C ASP A 39 -3.68 -9.34 -14.46
N ALA A 40 -4.80 -9.69 -13.83
CA ALA A 40 -5.49 -10.96 -14.08
C ALA A 40 -6.03 -11.05 -15.51
N GLY A 41 -6.63 -9.97 -16.02
CA GLY A 41 -7.06 -9.90 -17.41
C GLY A 41 -5.89 -10.04 -18.39
N ILE A 42 -4.76 -9.40 -18.09
CA ILE A 42 -3.56 -9.47 -18.92
C ILE A 42 -2.94 -10.88 -18.90
N VAL A 43 -2.84 -11.53 -17.73
CA VAL A 43 -2.35 -12.92 -17.64
C VAL A 43 -3.22 -13.87 -18.45
N VAL A 44 -4.55 -13.75 -18.37
CA VAL A 44 -5.48 -14.57 -19.18
C VAL A 44 -5.30 -14.29 -20.67
N TYR A 45 -5.15 -13.02 -21.05
CA TYR A 45 -4.89 -12.63 -22.45
C TYR A 45 -3.57 -13.22 -22.96
N LEU A 46 -2.48 -13.05 -22.22
CA LEU A 46 -1.17 -13.58 -22.60
C LEU A 46 -1.19 -15.12 -22.66
N LEU A 47 -1.87 -15.79 -21.73
CA LEU A 47 -2.09 -17.23 -21.79
C LEU A 47 -2.84 -17.62 -23.07
N ALA A 48 -3.91 -16.92 -23.43
CA ALA A 48 -4.66 -17.17 -24.66
C ALA A 48 -3.76 -17.02 -25.90
N THR A 49 -2.95 -15.95 -25.97
CA THR A 49 -2.02 -15.75 -27.09
C THR A 49 -0.97 -16.86 -27.19
N MET A 50 -0.45 -17.34 -26.05
CA MET A 50 0.53 -18.43 -26.03
C MET A 50 -0.06 -19.76 -26.47
N LEU A 51 -1.26 -20.11 -26.01
CA LEU A 51 -1.94 -21.34 -26.43
C LEU A 51 -2.23 -21.33 -27.93
N LEU A 52 -2.64 -20.18 -28.47
CA LEU A 52 -2.94 -20.04 -29.89
C LEU A 52 -1.68 -20.07 -30.77
N ALA A 53 -0.58 -19.49 -30.29
CA ALA A 53 0.68 -19.43 -31.03
C ALA A 53 1.42 -20.78 -31.06
N THR A 54 1.35 -21.56 -29.99
CA THR A 54 2.11 -22.81 -29.85
C THR A 54 1.40 -24.03 -30.44
N ASN A 55 0.08 -23.94 -30.66
CA ASN A 55 -0.76 -25.02 -31.20
C ASN A 55 -0.55 -26.39 -30.51
N LEU A 56 -0.12 -26.37 -29.24
CA LEU A 56 0.20 -27.55 -28.44
C LEU A 56 -1.05 -28.36 -28.04
N VAL A 57 -2.20 -27.71 -28.12
CA VAL A 57 -3.48 -28.21 -27.62
C VAL A 57 -4.52 -27.96 -28.71
N SER A 58 -5.48 -28.87 -28.87
CA SER A 58 -6.57 -28.71 -29.82
C SER A 58 -7.36 -27.42 -29.55
N GLN A 59 -7.94 -26.84 -30.60
CA GLN A 59 -8.62 -25.55 -30.50
C GLN A 59 -9.87 -25.56 -29.59
N SER A 60 -10.53 -26.71 -29.47
CA SER A 60 -11.62 -26.89 -28.51
C SER A 60 -11.11 -26.87 -27.07
N THR A 61 -10.04 -27.59 -26.78
CA THR A 61 -9.44 -27.66 -25.43
C THR A 61 -8.79 -26.33 -25.04
N SER A 62 -8.15 -25.60 -25.97
CA SER A 62 -7.59 -24.28 -25.69
C SER A 62 -8.67 -23.29 -25.27
N THR A 63 -9.83 -23.32 -25.95
CA THR A 63 -10.97 -22.45 -25.63
C THR A 63 -11.52 -22.76 -24.24
N THR A 64 -11.65 -24.04 -23.88
CA THR A 64 -12.09 -24.45 -22.54
C THR A 64 -11.10 -23.98 -21.46
N ILE A 65 -9.79 -24.11 -21.69
CA ILE A 65 -8.76 -23.65 -20.74
C ILE A 65 -8.83 -22.14 -20.54
N ILE A 66 -8.99 -21.36 -21.62
CA ILE A 66 -9.07 -19.90 -21.56
C ILE A 66 -10.31 -19.47 -20.75
N ILE A 67 -11.47 -20.07 -21.00
CA ILE A 67 -12.70 -19.79 -20.26
C ILE A 67 -12.53 -20.15 -18.78
N ALA A 68 -11.98 -21.32 -18.48
CA ALA A 68 -11.71 -21.74 -17.11
C ALA A 68 -10.74 -20.79 -16.39
N ALA A 69 -9.65 -20.38 -17.06
CA ALA A 69 -8.69 -19.43 -16.52
C ALA A 69 -9.33 -18.05 -16.26
N ALA A 70 -10.21 -17.57 -17.14
CA ALA A 70 -10.95 -16.33 -16.93
C ALA A 70 -11.88 -16.40 -15.71
N ILE A 71 -12.58 -17.51 -15.52
CA ILE A 71 -13.45 -17.73 -14.34
C ILE A 71 -12.62 -17.76 -13.05
N VAL A 72 -11.47 -18.45 -13.05
CA VAL A 72 -10.57 -18.50 -11.89
C VAL A 72 -9.97 -17.12 -11.60
N ALA A 73 -9.54 -16.38 -12.61
CA ALA A 73 -9.06 -15.01 -12.47
C ALA A 73 -10.12 -14.09 -11.83
N LEU A 74 -11.37 -14.21 -12.29
CA LEU A 74 -12.48 -13.40 -11.76
C LEU A 74 -12.88 -13.82 -10.34
N SER A 75 -12.79 -15.11 -10.01
CA SER A 75 -13.05 -15.61 -8.66
C SER A 75 -11.99 -15.15 -7.67
N ILE A 76 -10.71 -15.15 -8.06
CA ILE A 76 -9.61 -14.59 -7.27
C ILE A 76 -9.81 -13.10 -7.05
N TYR A 77 -10.11 -12.33 -8.10
CA TYR A 77 -10.36 -10.90 -7.99
C TYR A 77 -11.54 -10.58 -7.06
N SER A 78 -12.70 -11.22 -7.27
CA SER A 78 -13.89 -10.96 -6.46
C SER A 78 -13.67 -11.32 -4.99
N SER A 79 -12.95 -12.41 -4.73
CA SER A 79 -12.64 -12.88 -3.38
C SER A 79 -11.58 -12.02 -2.69
N TYR A 80 -10.60 -11.53 -3.43
CA TYR A 80 -9.61 -10.57 -2.94
C TYR A 80 -10.26 -9.21 -2.62
N ARG A 81 -11.19 -8.74 -3.46
CA ARG A 81 -11.99 -7.54 -3.21
C ARG A 81 -12.87 -7.67 -1.96
N GLN A 82 -13.36 -8.88 -1.68
CA GLN A 82 -14.14 -9.19 -0.47
C GLN A 82 -13.27 -9.54 0.76
N ARG A 83 -11.94 -9.41 0.68
CA ARG A 83 -10.98 -9.73 1.75
C ARG A 83 -11.11 -11.14 2.31
N ARG A 84 -11.44 -12.11 1.46
CA ARG A 84 -11.46 -13.52 1.87
C ARG A 84 -10.03 -14.00 2.13
N GLN A 85 -9.81 -14.70 3.24
CA GLN A 85 -8.48 -15.22 3.64
C GLN A 85 -7.87 -16.16 2.59
N TRP A 86 -8.70 -16.99 1.96
CA TRP A 86 -8.24 -17.97 0.96
C TRP A 86 -7.72 -17.31 -0.32
N ALA A 87 -8.18 -16.10 -0.65
CA ALA A 87 -7.82 -15.38 -1.88
C ALA A 87 -6.53 -14.56 -1.77
N TYR A 88 -5.96 -14.46 -0.56
CA TYR A 88 -4.73 -13.71 -0.31
C TYR A 88 -3.56 -14.28 -1.13
N TRP A 89 -3.24 -15.55 -0.93
CA TRP A 89 -2.13 -16.23 -1.61
C TRP A 89 -2.31 -16.34 -3.13
N PRO A 90 -3.50 -16.71 -3.65
CA PRO A 90 -3.76 -16.69 -5.09
C PRO A 90 -3.54 -15.31 -5.73
N ALA A 91 -3.93 -14.21 -5.06
CA ALA A 91 -3.71 -12.86 -5.59
C ALA A 91 -2.21 -12.50 -5.65
N VAL A 92 -1.44 -12.88 -4.63
CA VAL A 92 0.03 -12.71 -4.65
C VAL A 92 0.66 -13.52 -5.78
N GLY A 93 0.25 -14.79 -5.92
CA GLY A 93 0.71 -15.66 -7.01
C GLY A 93 0.40 -15.07 -8.39
N LEU A 94 -0.77 -14.45 -8.54
CA LEU A 94 -1.18 -13.78 -9.78
C LEU A 94 -0.29 -12.56 -10.10
N LEU A 95 0.01 -11.72 -9.10
CA LEU A 95 0.91 -10.56 -9.28
C LEU A 95 2.34 -11.00 -9.63
N VAL A 96 2.87 -12.04 -8.97
CA VAL A 96 4.18 -12.61 -9.30
C VAL A 96 4.18 -13.17 -10.71
N THR A 97 3.14 -13.92 -11.09
CA THR A 97 3.00 -14.49 -12.43
C THR A 97 2.93 -13.39 -13.49
N ALA A 98 2.14 -12.34 -13.26
CA ALA A 98 2.07 -11.18 -14.15
C ALA A 98 3.43 -10.50 -14.30
N SER A 99 4.15 -10.26 -13.20
CA SER A 99 5.50 -9.68 -13.21
C SER A 99 6.48 -10.54 -14.04
N LEU A 100 6.44 -11.87 -13.88
CA LEU A 100 7.26 -12.79 -14.69
C LEU A 100 6.90 -12.74 -16.17
N MET A 101 5.61 -12.75 -16.51
CA MET A 101 5.16 -12.68 -17.91
C MET A 101 5.57 -11.36 -18.56
N PHE A 102 5.40 -10.22 -17.88
CA PHE A 102 5.85 -8.93 -18.38
C PHE A 102 7.37 -8.85 -18.52
N GLY A 103 8.11 -9.37 -17.54
CA GLY A 103 9.57 -9.43 -17.60
C GLY A 103 10.06 -10.27 -18.77
N PHE A 104 9.43 -11.43 -19.01
CA PHE A 104 9.74 -12.28 -20.15
C PHE A 104 9.40 -11.59 -21.48
N LEU A 105 8.26 -10.90 -21.57
CA LEU A 105 7.88 -10.16 -22.78
C LEU A 105 8.82 -8.99 -23.05
N ALA A 106 9.27 -8.28 -22.01
CA ALA A 106 10.28 -7.24 -22.11
C ALA A 106 11.62 -7.81 -22.62
N PHE A 107 12.03 -8.98 -22.12
CA PHE A 107 13.23 -9.67 -22.59
C PHE A 107 13.14 -10.07 -24.07
N LEU A 108 12.01 -10.63 -24.51
CA LEU A 108 11.80 -10.99 -25.92
C LEU A 108 11.82 -9.75 -26.84
N ASN A 109 11.20 -8.64 -26.41
CA ASN A 109 11.26 -7.40 -27.17
C ASN A 109 12.68 -6.84 -27.22
N LEU A 110 13.46 -6.96 -26.15
CA LEU A 110 14.86 -6.51 -26.14
C LEU A 110 15.71 -7.32 -27.13
N LEU A 111 15.51 -8.65 -27.18
CA LEU A 111 16.19 -9.50 -28.15
C LEU A 111 15.79 -9.15 -29.59
N SER A 112 14.50 -8.89 -29.82
CA SER A 112 13.98 -8.44 -31.12
C SER A 112 14.63 -7.13 -31.58
N VAL A 113 14.83 -6.15 -30.68
CA VAL A 113 15.54 -4.90 -31.00
C VAL A 113 17.00 -5.17 -31.34
N LEU A 114 17.67 -6.04 -30.58
CA LEU A 114 19.10 -6.31 -30.76
C LEU A 114 19.39 -6.96 -32.12
N ILE A 115 18.46 -7.76 -32.63
CA ILE A 115 18.59 -8.45 -33.92
C ILE A 115 18.02 -7.62 -35.08
N GLY A 116 16.87 -6.96 -34.87
CA GLY A 116 16.09 -6.30 -35.93
C GLY A 116 16.16 -4.76 -35.96
N GLY A 117 16.82 -4.12 -34.99
CA GLY A 117 17.05 -2.68 -34.96
C GLY A 117 15.80 -1.80 -34.85
N SER A 118 14.65 -2.36 -34.46
CA SER A 118 13.37 -1.66 -34.45
C SER A 118 13.22 -0.74 -33.23
N LEU A 119 13.19 0.57 -33.46
CA LEU A 119 13.03 1.60 -32.42
C LEU A 119 11.72 1.46 -31.61
N SER A 120 10.66 0.94 -32.24
CA SER A 120 9.39 0.63 -31.56
C SER A 120 9.55 -0.45 -30.49
N GLY A 121 10.47 -1.40 -30.67
CA GLY A 121 10.73 -2.45 -29.70
C GLY A 121 11.29 -1.90 -28.38
N LEU A 122 12.12 -0.84 -28.42
CA LEU A 122 12.65 -0.20 -27.20
C LEU A 122 11.54 0.41 -26.33
N LEU A 123 10.52 1.00 -26.95
CA LEU A 123 9.36 1.52 -26.24
C LEU A 123 8.60 0.38 -25.55
N PHE A 124 8.39 -0.75 -26.24
CA PHE A 124 7.75 -1.92 -25.65
C PHE A 124 8.57 -2.54 -24.52
N VAL A 125 9.90 -2.61 -24.65
CA VAL A 125 10.80 -3.04 -23.56
C VAL A 125 10.61 -2.15 -22.33
N PHE A 126 10.59 -0.83 -22.53
CA PHE A 126 10.43 0.10 -21.43
C PHE A 126 9.06 -0.03 -20.76
N LEU A 127 7.97 -0.08 -21.54
CA LEU A 127 6.61 -0.23 -20.99
C LEU A 127 6.43 -1.55 -20.24
N MET A 128 6.85 -2.67 -20.84
CA MET A 128 6.72 -3.99 -20.23
C MET A 128 7.65 -4.14 -19.02
N GLY A 129 8.87 -3.61 -19.08
CA GLY A 129 9.80 -3.58 -17.95
C GLY A 129 9.26 -2.74 -16.79
N TRP A 130 8.67 -1.58 -17.08
CA TRP A 130 8.03 -0.74 -16.08
C TRP A 130 6.81 -1.43 -15.44
N ALA A 131 5.98 -2.08 -16.25
CA ALA A 131 4.85 -2.88 -15.78
C ALA A 131 5.32 -4.05 -14.89
N ALA A 132 6.36 -4.78 -15.31
CA ALA A 132 6.96 -5.87 -14.54
C ALA A 132 7.48 -5.40 -13.17
N PHE A 133 8.21 -4.28 -13.14
CA PHE A 133 8.72 -3.67 -11.92
C PHE A 133 7.61 -3.11 -11.03
N GLY A 134 6.55 -2.56 -11.62
CA GLY A 134 5.36 -2.08 -10.91
C GLY A 134 4.60 -3.21 -10.21
N SER A 135 4.34 -4.32 -10.92
CA SER A 135 3.64 -5.48 -10.38
C SER A 135 4.49 -6.24 -9.34
N GLY A 136 5.79 -6.41 -9.60
CA GLY A 136 6.72 -7.07 -8.68
C GLY A 136 6.87 -6.34 -7.33
N ARG A 137 6.98 -5.01 -7.33
CA ARG A 137 6.99 -4.22 -6.08
C ARG A 137 5.71 -4.42 -5.26
N ARG A 138 4.56 -4.59 -5.91
CA ARG A 138 3.27 -4.81 -5.25
C ARG A 138 3.11 -6.22 -4.69
N ALA A 139 3.67 -7.22 -5.37
CA ALA A 139 3.80 -8.56 -4.81
C ALA A 139 4.67 -8.55 -3.54
N LEU A 140 5.77 -7.80 -3.55
CA LEU A 140 6.71 -7.71 -2.41
C LEU A 140 6.04 -7.17 -1.14
N PHE A 141 5.10 -6.22 -1.25
CA PHE A 141 4.36 -5.69 -0.10
C PHE A 141 3.52 -6.76 0.63
N HIS A 142 3.06 -7.80 -0.07
CA HIS A 142 2.30 -8.88 0.56
C HIS A 142 3.17 -9.85 1.37
N TRP A 143 4.50 -9.78 1.25
CA TRP A 143 5.40 -10.50 2.14
C TRP A 143 5.68 -9.76 3.45
N HIS A 144 5.27 -8.49 3.57
CA HIS A 144 5.42 -7.75 4.82
C HIS A 144 4.36 -8.20 5.85
N PRO A 145 4.75 -8.60 7.07
CA PRO A 145 3.82 -9.16 8.06
C PRO A 145 2.71 -8.18 8.47
N VAL A 146 2.98 -6.87 8.42
CA VAL A 146 2.01 -5.82 8.74
C VAL A 146 0.85 -5.74 7.74
N TYR A 147 1.11 -5.98 6.44
CA TYR A 147 0.03 -5.98 5.45
C TYR A 147 -0.85 -7.22 5.60
N ARG A 148 -0.23 -8.36 5.90
CA ARG A 148 -0.91 -9.63 6.14
C ARG A 148 -1.86 -9.54 7.33
N SER A 149 -1.42 -8.97 8.46
CA SER A 149 -2.23 -8.88 9.68
C SER A 149 -3.43 -7.94 9.54
N GLY A 150 -3.31 -6.87 8.76
CA GLY A 150 -4.41 -5.95 8.52
C GLY A 150 -5.30 -6.31 7.33
N TYR A 151 -4.85 -7.13 6.37
CA TYR A 151 -5.73 -7.74 5.35
C TYR A 151 -6.72 -8.72 6.00
N SER A 152 -6.27 -9.45 7.03
CA SER A 152 -7.05 -10.48 7.70
C SER A 152 -7.97 -10.01 8.82
N SER A 153 -8.03 -8.69 9.11
CA SER A 153 -8.47 -8.19 10.42
C SER A 153 -9.97 -8.38 10.70
N ASP A 154 -10.27 -9.45 11.42
CA ASP A 154 -11.29 -9.52 12.47
C ASP A 154 -10.72 -9.02 13.83
N SER A 155 -9.43 -8.64 13.89
CA SER A 155 -8.76 -8.29 15.17
C SER A 155 -7.36 -7.68 15.01
N PHE A 156 -7.16 -6.69 14.13
CA PHE A 156 -5.94 -5.90 14.20
C PHE A 156 -6.13 -4.84 15.30
N ASN A 157 -5.66 -5.14 16.51
CA ASN A 157 -5.58 -4.18 17.61
C ASN A 157 -4.10 -3.84 17.87
N PRO A 158 -3.44 -3.10 16.96
CA PRO A 158 -2.05 -2.68 17.12
C PRO A 158 -1.88 -1.62 18.24
N LEU A 159 -2.99 -1.27 18.90
CA LEU A 159 -3.05 -0.40 20.08
C LEU A 159 -2.58 -1.10 21.37
N ALA A 160 -2.37 -2.42 21.34
CA ALA A 160 -1.95 -3.17 22.54
C ALA A 160 -0.49 -2.92 22.96
N ASP A 161 0.31 -2.23 22.13
CA ASP A 161 1.76 -2.04 22.34
C ASP A 161 2.25 -0.65 21.92
N LEU A 162 1.37 0.38 21.92
CA LEU A 162 1.75 1.78 21.69
C LEU A 162 1.98 2.48 23.04
N GLU A 163 3.07 3.22 23.15
CA GLU A 163 3.35 4.05 24.31
C GLU A 163 2.46 5.32 24.30
N GLU A 164 2.17 5.91 25.47
CA GLU A 164 1.31 7.10 25.57
C GLU A 164 1.82 8.24 24.66
N GLY A 165 0.99 8.67 23.71
CA GLY A 165 1.30 9.73 22.76
C GLY A 165 1.86 9.26 21.40
N GLU A 166 2.01 7.96 21.19
CA GLU A 166 2.33 7.37 19.88
C GLU A 166 1.07 7.05 19.08
N MET A 167 1.11 7.36 17.78
CA MET A 167 0.06 6.98 16.83
C MET A 167 0.68 6.31 15.62
N LEU A 168 -0.06 5.40 15.00
CA LEU A 168 0.39 4.75 13.78
C LEU A 168 0.14 5.67 12.58
N ALA A 169 1.14 5.86 11.73
CA ALA A 169 1.02 6.62 10.49
C ALA A 169 1.65 5.86 9.33
N ALA A 170 1.10 6.05 8.13
CA ALA A 170 1.67 5.51 6.91
C ALA A 170 2.59 6.52 6.23
N CYS A 171 3.79 6.08 5.83
CA CYS A 171 4.72 6.89 5.05
C CYS A 171 4.10 7.22 3.67
N PRO A 172 4.10 8.49 3.23
CA PRO A 172 3.50 8.88 1.96
C PRO A 172 4.24 8.34 0.73
N SER A 173 5.53 8.00 0.84
CA SER A 173 6.35 7.57 -0.30
C SER A 173 6.44 6.06 -0.47
N CYS A 174 6.49 5.29 0.62
CA CYS A 174 6.63 3.84 0.56
C CYS A 174 5.49 3.08 1.24
N LEU A 175 4.52 3.78 1.86
CA LEU A 175 3.39 3.19 2.59
C LEU A 175 3.78 2.24 3.73
N ALA A 176 5.03 2.33 4.21
CA ALA A 176 5.42 1.67 5.46
C ALA A 176 4.59 2.25 6.62
N VAL A 177 4.14 1.38 7.54
CA VAL A 177 3.43 1.77 8.76
C VAL A 177 4.47 1.99 9.84
N LEU A 178 4.45 3.16 10.48
CA LEU A 178 5.35 3.55 11.56
C LEU A 178 4.54 3.98 12.77
N ALA A 179 5.02 3.68 13.97
CA ALA A 179 4.60 4.37 15.17
C ALA A 179 5.35 5.72 15.23
N ILE A 180 4.60 6.82 15.31
CA ILE A 180 5.15 8.18 15.34
C ILE A 180 4.51 8.99 16.46
N ARG A 181 5.27 9.91 17.06
CA ARG A 181 4.74 10.96 17.95
C ARG A 181 4.60 12.25 17.14
N PRO A 182 3.41 12.64 16.68
CA PRO A 182 3.24 13.79 15.78
C PRO A 182 3.81 15.10 16.34
N LEU A 183 3.75 15.26 17.66
CA LEU A 183 4.25 16.43 18.38
C LEU A 183 5.78 16.52 18.40
N MET A 184 6.48 15.43 18.11
CA MET A 184 7.94 15.35 18.09
C MET A 184 8.50 15.25 16.66
N LEU A 185 7.65 15.26 15.63
CA LEU A 185 8.09 15.13 14.24
C LEU A 185 8.70 16.44 13.74
N GLY A 186 9.98 16.40 13.37
CA GLY A 186 10.70 17.49 12.72
C GLY A 186 10.51 17.51 11.20
N ASN A 187 10.86 18.64 10.58
CA ASN A 187 10.89 18.76 9.12
C ASN A 187 11.93 17.85 8.43
N ASN A 188 12.89 17.33 9.20
CA ASN A 188 14.00 16.50 8.72
C ASN A 188 13.80 15.01 8.99
N ASP A 189 12.67 14.61 9.59
CA ASP A 189 12.44 13.22 9.91
C ASP A 189 12.18 12.38 8.66
N ARG A 190 12.94 11.29 8.55
CA ARG A 190 12.96 10.41 7.38
C ARG A 190 12.39 9.06 7.73
N CYS A 191 11.70 8.46 6.77
CA CYS A 191 11.29 7.08 6.87
C CYS A 191 12.53 6.16 6.91
N PRO A 192 12.65 5.23 7.88
CA PRO A 192 13.77 4.30 7.96
C PRO A 192 13.77 3.27 6.81
N HIS A 193 12.64 3.09 6.12
CA HIS A 193 12.52 2.13 5.01
C HIS A 193 12.88 2.72 3.64
N CYS A 194 12.56 3.98 3.38
CA CYS A 194 12.75 4.58 2.05
C CYS A 194 13.50 5.90 2.08
N SER A 195 13.92 6.38 3.26
CA SER A 195 14.63 7.65 3.49
C SER A 195 13.91 8.91 3.02
N SER A 196 12.64 8.80 2.61
CA SER A 196 11.81 9.93 2.21
C SER A 196 11.40 10.76 3.42
N LEU A 197 11.15 12.04 3.19
CA LEU A 197 10.63 12.95 4.20
C LEU A 197 9.22 12.52 4.63
N LEU A 198 8.98 12.49 5.94
CA LEU A 198 7.68 12.18 6.51
C LEU A 198 6.74 13.39 6.50
N VAL A 199 7.29 14.60 6.61
CA VAL A 199 6.53 15.85 6.62
C VAL A 199 6.98 16.75 5.47
N ASN A 200 6.01 17.32 4.74
CA ASN A 200 6.28 18.35 3.73
C ASN A 200 6.51 19.69 4.41
N GLU A 201 7.56 20.44 4.02
CA GLU A 201 7.90 21.77 4.55
C GLU A 201 6.69 22.73 4.59
N ARG A 202 5.81 22.68 3.58
CA ARG A 202 4.63 23.54 3.51
C ARG A 202 3.60 23.23 4.60
N LEU A 203 3.46 21.97 4.96
CA LEU A 203 2.55 21.53 6.03
C LEU A 203 3.18 21.80 7.40
N TYR A 204 4.48 21.55 7.55
CA TYR A 204 5.22 21.84 8.77
C TYR A 204 5.09 23.32 9.17
N GLY A 205 5.32 24.25 8.24
CA GLY A 205 5.18 25.69 8.49
C GLY A 205 3.75 26.11 8.85
N LYS A 206 2.72 25.47 8.30
CA LYS A 206 1.32 25.77 8.61
C LYS A 206 0.95 25.43 10.06
N TYR A 207 1.47 24.32 10.60
CA TYR A 207 1.16 23.87 11.96
C TYR A 207 2.08 24.49 13.02
N GLN A 208 3.34 24.81 12.70
CA GLN A 208 4.20 25.61 13.59
C GLN A 208 3.60 27.00 13.91
N ILE A 209 3.01 27.66 12.90
CA ILE A 209 2.37 28.96 13.10
C ILE A 209 1.09 28.82 13.95
N ALA A 210 0.37 27.70 13.84
CA ALA A 210 -0.82 27.44 14.63
C ALA A 210 -0.49 27.18 16.12
N ASP A 211 0.57 26.43 16.42
CA ASP A 211 1.03 26.22 17.80
C ASP A 211 1.57 27.51 18.44
N GLY A 212 2.30 28.32 17.68
CA GLY A 212 2.81 29.62 18.17
C GLY A 212 1.70 30.64 18.48
N LEU A 213 0.52 30.53 17.86
CA LEU A 213 -0.64 31.35 18.17
C LEU A 213 -1.42 30.82 19.39
N ASN A 214 -1.51 29.50 19.55
CA ASN A 214 -2.27 28.88 20.64
C ASN A 214 -1.61 29.05 22.02
N GLN A 215 -0.27 29.16 22.05
CA GLN A 215 0.51 29.38 23.26
C GLN A 215 0.38 30.82 23.82
N SER A 216 -0.21 31.75 23.06
CA SER A 216 -0.48 33.12 23.49
C SER A 216 -1.84 33.31 24.20
N SER A 217 -2.66 32.26 24.27
CA SER A 217 -4.05 32.32 24.77
C SER A 217 -4.37 31.45 25.99
N GLU A 218 -3.41 30.75 26.59
CA GLU A 218 -3.64 30.08 27.88
C GLU A 218 -3.58 31.11 29.03
N PRO A 219 -4.66 31.29 29.81
CA PRO A 219 -4.59 32.10 31.03
C PRO A 219 -3.73 31.34 32.05
N GLN A 220 -2.73 32.04 32.60
CA GLN A 220 -1.94 31.61 33.75
C GLN A 220 -2.88 31.27 34.92
N LEU A 221 -3.22 29.99 35.07
CA LEU A 221 -3.87 29.49 36.26
C LEU A 221 -2.79 29.38 37.34
N ASN A 222 -2.66 30.44 38.15
CA ASN A 222 -1.82 30.46 39.34
C ASN A 222 -2.26 29.35 40.30
N GLU A 223 -1.53 28.23 40.32
CA GLU A 223 -1.51 27.32 41.46
C GLU A 223 -0.75 27.97 42.61
N HIS A 224 -1.47 28.68 43.48
CA HIS A 224 -1.04 28.88 44.86
C HIS A 224 -1.33 27.58 45.63
N VAL A 225 -0.37 26.65 45.62
CA VAL A 225 -0.25 25.59 46.63
C VAL A 225 0.93 25.98 47.50
N SER A 226 0.65 26.65 48.62
CA SER A 226 1.61 26.79 49.71
C SER A 226 1.24 25.82 50.82
N GLN A 227 2.22 24.97 51.11
CA GLN A 227 2.18 23.83 52.00
C GLN A 227 2.16 24.26 53.48
N GLY A 228 1.49 23.43 54.30
CA GLY A 228 2.00 22.96 55.58
C GLY A 228 1.72 23.79 56.83
N HIS A 229 0.93 23.25 57.76
CA HIS A 229 1.45 22.61 58.98
C HIS A 229 0.29 21.97 59.77
N GLU A 230 0.29 20.64 59.84
CA GLU A 230 -0.24 19.91 60.99
C GLU A 230 0.86 19.93 62.05
N GLU A 231 0.56 20.35 63.28
CA GLU A 231 1.14 19.83 64.53
C GLU A 231 0.35 20.41 65.72
N GLU A 232 -0.14 19.48 66.56
CA GLU A 232 -0.75 19.54 67.91
C GLU A 232 -1.40 20.83 68.47
#